data_AF-A0A352PPK2-F1
#
_entry.id   AF-A0A352PPK2-F1
#
_cell.length_a   1.000
_cell.length_b   1.000
_cell.length_c   1.000
_cell.angle_alpha   90.00
_cell.angle_beta   90.00
_cell.angle_gamma   90.00
#
_symmetry.space_group_name_H-M   'P 1'
#
loop_
_entity.id
_entity.type
_entity.pdbx_description
1 polymer ?
#
loop_
_entity_poly.entity_id
_entity_poly.type
_entity_poly.pdbx_seq_one_letter_code
_entity_poly.pdbx_strand_id
1 'polypeptide(L)'
;DFDRYQQWLHDNGLSSSWIKRISGVLTAGAYITTDLDDNQITAFNPGAMAYEADLPVFDGNQGPALVLLAPGNKNDMLALAGRSRANQVPFLFDPGQSLNIWQGEELREAVAGACCFISNEYELSLFLKMTGWTLDRLYHEVEVIVTTQGPEGCILDLHGEKNLVPAAPVRQVCDPTGAGDAFRGGLLKGLALGLDWLSCCQMGSVAAAFAVEHYGTQEHRFDWSDFRGRFEKSFGPLQLAEDLQLASGNS
;
A
#
# COMPACT_ATOMS: atom_id res chain seq x y z
N ASP A 1 13.90 21.36 4.66
CA ASP A 1 13.22 21.25 3.34
C ASP A 1 11.81 20.68 3.44
N PHE A 2 11.45 19.97 4.52
CA PHE A 2 10.12 19.37 4.71
C PHE A 2 8.91 20.33 4.81
N ASP A 3 9.09 21.62 5.13
CA ASP A 3 7.98 22.54 5.44
C ASP A 3 6.91 22.63 4.34
N ARG A 4 7.34 22.67 3.07
CA ARG A 4 6.41 22.70 1.93
C ARG A 4 5.54 21.44 1.86
N TYR A 5 6.12 20.28 2.16
CA TYR A 5 5.39 19.01 2.13
C TYR A 5 4.47 18.89 3.36
N GLN A 6 4.90 19.36 4.54
CA GLN A 6 4.01 19.43 5.70
C GLN A 6 2.76 20.27 5.43
N GLN A 7 2.91 21.42 4.77
CA GLN A 7 1.77 22.25 4.40
C GLN A 7 0.83 21.50 3.44
N TRP A 8 1.38 20.83 2.43
CA TRP A 8 0.58 20.02 1.50
C TRP A 8 -0.18 18.90 2.22
N LEU A 9 0.44 18.21 3.17
CA LEU A 9 -0.24 17.18 3.99
C LEU A 9 -1.41 17.79 4.77
N HIS A 10 -1.17 18.92 5.44
CA HIS A 10 -2.20 19.63 6.19
C HIS A 10 -3.37 20.07 5.29
N ASP A 11 -3.09 20.63 4.12
CA ASP A 11 -4.11 21.09 3.16
C ASP A 11 -4.98 19.94 2.62
N ASN A 12 -4.47 18.70 2.67
CA ASN A 12 -5.20 17.48 2.32
C ASN A 12 -5.77 16.73 3.54
N GLY A 13 -5.76 17.35 4.73
CA GLY A 13 -6.30 16.77 5.96
C GLY A 13 -5.48 15.61 6.52
N LEU A 14 -4.21 15.47 6.14
CA LEU A 14 -3.30 14.44 6.62
C LEU A 14 -2.53 14.92 7.85
N SER A 15 -2.59 14.14 8.93
CA SER A 15 -1.88 14.43 10.17
C SER A 15 -0.38 14.22 10.02
N SER A 16 0.42 15.20 10.46
CA SER A 16 1.88 15.09 10.54
C SER A 16 2.39 14.68 11.92
N SER A 17 1.51 14.22 12.83
CA SER A 17 1.83 14.04 14.25
C SER A 17 2.94 13.03 14.52
N TRP A 18 3.09 12.04 13.63
CA TRP A 18 4.09 10.98 13.73
C TRP A 18 5.27 11.15 12.77
N ILE A 19 5.41 12.33 12.16
CA ILE A 19 6.52 12.63 11.25
C ILE A 19 7.65 13.29 12.05
N LYS A 20 8.75 12.55 12.19
CA LYS A 20 9.96 13.04 12.86
C LYS A 20 10.82 13.86 11.90
N ARG A 21 11.27 15.02 12.36
CA ARG A 21 12.23 15.87 11.65
C ARG A 21 13.64 15.62 12.18
N ILE A 22 14.57 15.31 11.29
CA ILE A 22 15.99 15.11 11.65
C ILE A 22 16.74 16.41 11.39
N SER A 23 17.20 17.06 12.45
CA SER A 23 17.91 18.33 12.35
C SER A 23 19.20 18.19 11.54
N GLY A 24 19.41 19.10 10.58
CA GLY A 24 20.63 19.12 9.74
C GLY A 24 20.67 18.06 8.62
N VAL A 25 19.60 17.28 8.43
CA VAL A 25 19.52 16.25 7.39
C VAL A 25 18.39 16.57 6.43
N LEU A 26 18.63 16.42 5.12
CA LEU A 26 17.62 16.63 4.08
C LEU A 26 16.61 15.47 4.05
N THR A 27 15.41 15.76 3.54
CA THR A 27 14.41 14.72 3.27
C THR A 27 14.96 13.73 2.23
N ALA A 28 14.51 12.48 2.28
CA ALA A 28 14.90 11.48 1.28
C ALA A 28 14.62 11.98 -0.15
N GLY A 29 15.51 11.66 -1.08
CA GLY A 29 15.42 12.08 -2.47
C GLY A 29 15.53 10.89 -3.41
N ALA A 30 14.55 10.74 -4.29
CA ALA A 30 14.60 9.81 -5.41
C ALA A 30 14.80 10.59 -6.70
N TYR A 31 15.85 10.26 -7.45
CA TYR A 31 16.18 10.85 -8.74
C TYR A 31 15.99 9.78 -9.80
N ILE A 32 14.85 9.83 -10.48
CA ILE A 32 14.48 8.87 -11.52
C ILE A 32 14.81 9.52 -12.86
N THR A 33 15.72 8.90 -13.60
CA THR A 33 16.02 9.29 -14.99
C THR A 33 15.40 8.26 -15.91
N THR A 34 14.48 8.72 -16.75
CA THR A 34 13.78 7.90 -17.73
C THR A 34 14.25 8.30 -19.13
N ASP A 35 14.61 7.32 -19.96
CA ASP A 35 14.90 7.57 -21.38
C ASP A 35 13.63 7.50 -22.25
N LEU A 36 13.78 7.66 -23.57
CA LEU A 36 12.66 7.62 -24.51
C LEU A 36 12.07 6.20 -24.70
N ASP A 37 12.79 5.17 -24.25
CA ASP A 37 12.39 3.76 -24.32
C ASP A 37 11.79 3.27 -22.98
N ASP A 38 11.50 4.20 -22.06
CA ASP A 38 10.94 3.97 -20.72
C ASP A 38 11.87 3.15 -19.78
N ASN A 39 13.18 3.14 -20.05
CA ASN A 39 14.15 2.57 -19.12
C ASN A 39 14.41 3.54 -17.97
N GLN A 40 14.26 3.06 -16.73
CA GLN A 40 14.43 3.88 -15.54
C GLN A 40 15.71 3.55 -14.78
N ILE A 41 16.54 4.57 -14.53
CA ILE A 41 17.63 4.52 -13.55
C ILE A 41 17.21 5.37 -12.36
N THR A 42 17.06 4.73 -11.19
CA THR A 42 16.73 5.41 -9.95
C THR A 42 17.96 5.53 -9.07
N ALA A 43 18.39 6.77 -8.77
CA ALA A 43 19.35 7.05 -7.70
C ALA A 43 18.58 7.49 -6.47
N PHE A 44 18.74 6.76 -5.36
CA PHE A 44 18.01 7.01 -4.12
C PHE A 44 18.97 7.48 -3.02
N ASN A 45 18.71 8.66 -2.47
CA ASN A 45 19.38 9.19 -1.28
C ASN A 45 18.44 9.05 -0.08
N PRO A 46 18.77 8.21 0.92
CA PRO A 46 17.88 7.98 2.06
C PRO A 46 17.68 9.22 2.94
N GLY A 47 18.64 10.15 3.02
CA GLY A 47 18.50 11.35 3.85
C GLY A 47 17.99 11.05 5.27
N ALA A 48 16.93 11.75 5.70
CA ALA A 48 16.29 11.55 6.99
C ALA A 48 15.67 10.14 7.18
N MET A 49 15.35 9.40 6.11
CA MET A 49 14.81 8.03 6.17
C MET A 49 15.81 7.02 6.76
N ALA A 50 17.10 7.35 6.77
CA ALA A 50 18.12 6.50 7.39
C ALA A 50 18.02 6.46 8.93
N TYR A 51 17.22 7.34 9.54
CA TYR A 51 17.07 7.46 10.99
C TYR A 51 15.71 6.88 11.43
N GLU A 52 15.68 6.31 12.62
CA GLU A 52 14.46 5.77 13.23
C GLU A 52 13.47 6.89 13.59
N ALA A 53 12.21 6.64 13.28
CA ALA A 53 11.09 7.51 13.59
C ALA A 53 10.63 7.39 15.04
N ASP A 54 9.84 8.37 15.50
CA ASP A 54 9.17 8.29 16.79
C ASP A 54 7.85 7.53 16.57
N LEU A 55 7.96 6.20 16.55
CA LEU A 55 6.87 5.31 16.16
C LEU A 55 5.64 5.48 17.06
N PRO A 56 4.42 5.43 16.49
CA PRO A 56 3.22 5.69 17.26
C PRO A 56 2.98 4.63 18.33
N VAL A 57 2.22 5.04 19.35
CA VAL A 57 1.59 4.13 20.30
C VAL A 57 0.13 4.04 19.89
N PHE A 58 -0.25 2.95 19.24
CA PHE A 58 -1.65 2.60 19.02
C PHE A 58 -2.02 1.54 20.04
N ASP A 59 -2.75 1.94 21.07
CA ASP A 59 -3.50 1.01 21.92
C ASP A 59 -4.85 0.72 21.24
N GLY A 60 -5.36 -0.50 21.37
CA GLY A 60 -6.64 -0.90 20.77
C GLY A 60 -7.86 -0.15 21.33
N ASN A 61 -7.68 0.77 22.27
CA ASN A 61 -8.76 1.56 22.89
C ASN A 61 -8.95 2.93 22.21
N GLN A 62 -8.05 3.36 21.31
CA GLN A 62 -8.15 4.64 20.59
C GLN A 62 -8.99 4.59 19.31
N GLY A 63 -9.66 3.45 19.05
CA GLY A 63 -10.49 3.23 17.87
C GLY A 63 -9.86 2.25 16.87
N PRO A 64 -10.55 1.95 15.75
CA PRO A 64 -10.03 1.03 14.75
C PRO A 64 -8.77 1.59 14.10
N ALA A 65 -7.70 0.78 14.08
CA ALA A 65 -6.42 1.11 13.46
C ALA A 65 -6.01 0.05 12.45
N LEU A 66 -5.31 0.46 11.40
CA LEU A 66 -4.73 -0.38 10.37
C LEU A 66 -3.34 0.18 10.04
N VAL A 67 -2.34 -0.70 9.94
CA VAL A 67 -0.95 -0.29 9.66
C VAL A 67 -0.50 -0.84 8.32
N LEU A 68 0.09 0.01 7.46
CA LEU A 68 0.85 -0.43 6.30
C LEU A 68 2.34 -0.33 6.59
N LEU A 69 3.05 -1.45 6.52
CA LEU A 69 4.50 -1.51 6.57
C LEU A 69 5.05 -1.44 5.15
N ALA A 70 5.32 -0.24 4.65
CA ALA A 70 5.87 0.02 3.32
C ALA A 70 7.38 0.39 3.39
N PRO A 71 8.13 0.39 2.27
CA PRO A 71 9.56 0.66 2.25
C PRO A 71 9.96 1.95 2.99
N GLY A 72 10.87 1.82 3.94
CA GLY A 72 11.37 2.92 4.76
C GLY A 72 12.62 2.51 5.55
N ASN A 73 12.71 2.94 6.81
CA ASN A 73 13.73 2.44 7.72
C ASN A 73 13.41 0.98 8.14
N LYS A 74 14.37 0.07 7.95
CA LYS A 74 14.19 -1.36 8.25
C LYS A 74 13.84 -1.64 9.72
N ASN A 75 14.49 -0.95 10.66
CA ASN A 75 14.26 -1.14 12.08
C ASN A 75 12.85 -0.68 12.46
N ASP A 76 12.41 0.44 11.89
CA ASP A 76 11.05 0.94 12.10
C ASP A 76 10.00 -0.05 11.57
N MET A 77 10.21 -0.62 10.39
CA MET A 77 9.31 -1.61 9.81
C MET A 77 9.20 -2.86 10.71
N LEU A 78 10.33 -3.39 11.20
CA LEU A 78 10.35 -4.51 12.16
C LEU A 78 9.64 -4.17 13.47
N ALA A 79 9.94 -3.00 14.04
CA ALA A 79 9.35 -2.54 15.29
C ALA A 79 7.84 -2.32 15.17
N LEU A 80 7.37 -1.76 14.06
CA LEU A 80 5.94 -1.60 13.77
C LEU A 80 5.23 -2.94 13.60
N ALA A 81 5.84 -3.92 12.92
CA ALA A 81 5.29 -5.28 12.85
C ALA A 81 5.13 -5.90 14.25
N GLY A 82 6.19 -5.83 15.07
CA GLY A 82 6.16 -6.32 16.44
C GLY A 82 5.10 -5.64 17.30
N ARG A 83 4.99 -4.31 17.23
CA ARG A 83 3.96 -3.54 17.94
C ARG A 83 2.55 -3.87 17.48
N SER A 84 2.34 -4.03 16.18
CA SER A 84 1.03 -4.35 15.61
C SER A 84 0.55 -5.71 16.14
N ARG A 85 1.42 -6.72 16.12
CA ARG A 85 1.14 -8.03 16.74
C ARG A 85 0.85 -7.93 18.24
N ALA A 86 1.70 -7.25 19.00
CA ALA A 86 1.57 -7.15 20.45
C ALA A 86 0.28 -6.44 20.89
N ASN A 87 -0.23 -5.50 20.07
CA ASN A 87 -1.45 -4.75 20.35
C ASN A 87 -2.67 -5.25 19.56
N GLN A 88 -2.54 -6.37 18.83
CA GLN A 88 -3.60 -6.95 18.01
C GLN A 88 -4.18 -5.96 16.97
N VAL A 89 -3.32 -5.09 16.44
CA VAL A 89 -3.68 -4.15 15.37
C VAL A 89 -3.37 -4.83 14.03
N PRO A 90 -4.35 -4.93 13.10
CA PRO A 90 -4.11 -5.52 11.79
C PRO A 90 -3.08 -4.70 11.02
N PHE A 91 -2.21 -5.39 10.29
CA PHE A 91 -1.19 -4.74 9.49
C PHE A 91 -0.94 -5.48 8.17
N LEU A 92 -0.58 -4.70 7.16
CA LEU A 92 -0.17 -5.18 5.85
C LEU A 92 1.34 -5.05 5.73
N PHE A 93 1.98 -6.06 5.14
CA PHE A 93 3.40 -6.06 4.88
C PHE A 93 3.67 -5.88 3.38
N ASP A 94 4.36 -4.79 3.06
CA ASP A 94 4.81 -4.43 1.73
C ASP A 94 6.32 -4.17 1.77
N PRO A 95 7.16 -5.18 1.52
CA PRO A 95 8.60 -4.99 1.52
C PRO A 95 9.06 -4.16 0.32
N GLY A 96 8.30 -4.13 -0.78
CA GLY A 96 8.59 -3.39 -2.01
C GLY A 96 10.07 -3.33 -2.39
N GLN A 97 10.53 -2.12 -2.70
CA GLN A 97 11.92 -1.85 -3.07
C GLN A 97 12.93 -2.09 -1.94
N SER A 98 12.48 -2.21 -0.69
CA SER A 98 13.39 -2.42 0.44
C SER A 98 13.95 -3.84 0.50
N LEU A 99 13.43 -4.81 -0.27
CA LEU A 99 13.87 -6.22 -0.25
C LEU A 99 15.41 -6.40 -0.29
N ASN A 100 16.14 -5.52 -0.97
CA ASN A 100 17.60 -5.58 -1.08
C ASN A 100 18.38 -5.31 0.22
N ILE A 101 17.77 -4.69 1.24
CA ILE A 101 18.42 -4.38 2.53
C ILE A 101 18.07 -5.37 3.65
N TRP A 102 17.26 -6.39 3.35
CA TRP A 102 16.83 -7.39 4.33
C TRP A 102 17.67 -8.67 4.28
N GLN A 103 17.69 -9.36 5.42
CA GLN A 103 18.05 -10.77 5.50
C GLN A 103 16.81 -11.66 5.56
N GLY A 104 16.96 -12.93 5.18
CA GLY A 104 15.85 -13.88 5.14
C GLY A 104 15.14 -14.05 6.49
N GLU A 105 15.87 -14.10 7.60
CA GLU A 105 15.28 -14.21 8.94
C GLU A 105 14.48 -12.96 9.34
N GLU A 106 15.00 -11.78 9.03
CA GLU A 106 14.33 -10.50 9.29
C GLU A 106 13.02 -10.38 8.49
N LEU A 107 13.01 -10.83 7.24
CA LEU A 107 11.78 -10.88 6.42
C LEU A 107 10.71 -11.80 7.01
N ARG A 108 11.13 -12.98 7.51
CA ARG A 108 10.22 -13.93 8.17
C ARG A 108 9.62 -13.32 9.44
N GLU A 109 10.41 -12.59 10.22
CA GLU A 109 9.95 -11.90 11.42
C GLU A 109 9.01 -10.73 11.11
N ALA A 110 9.32 -9.95 10.07
CA ALA A 110 8.53 -8.80 9.67
C ALA A 110 7.13 -9.21 9.16
N VAL A 111 7.06 -10.25 8.32
CA VAL A 111 5.80 -10.69 7.71
C VAL A 111 4.87 -11.44 8.67
N ALA A 112 5.42 -12.09 9.70
CA ALA A 112 4.67 -13.00 10.55
C ALA A 112 3.42 -12.32 11.14
N GLY A 113 2.24 -12.89 10.89
CA GLY A 113 0.96 -12.39 11.40
C GLY A 113 0.42 -11.15 10.67
N ALA A 114 0.96 -10.78 9.51
CA ALA A 114 0.36 -9.75 8.67
C ALA A 114 -0.99 -10.23 8.13
N CYS A 115 -2.00 -9.36 8.09
CA CYS A 115 -3.28 -9.71 7.47
C CYS A 115 -3.17 -9.75 5.94
N CYS A 116 -2.20 -9.04 5.35
CA CYS A 116 -1.94 -9.10 3.93
C CYS A 116 -0.46 -8.89 3.59
N PHE A 117 0.06 -9.70 2.67
CA PHE A 117 1.32 -9.48 1.97
C PHE A 117 1.06 -8.86 0.60
N ILE A 118 1.61 -7.68 0.33
CA ILE A 118 1.46 -6.99 -0.96
C ILE A 118 2.80 -6.94 -1.67
N SER A 119 2.82 -7.29 -2.95
CA SER A 119 4.01 -7.18 -3.79
C SER A 119 3.66 -7.19 -5.28
N ASN A 120 4.64 -7.04 -6.17
CA ASN A 120 4.56 -7.56 -7.53
C ASN A 120 5.12 -9.00 -7.63
N GLU A 121 5.08 -9.60 -8.83
CA GLU A 121 5.52 -10.99 -9.06
C GLU A 121 7.03 -11.19 -8.82
N TYR A 122 7.84 -10.19 -9.22
CA TYR A 122 9.29 -10.22 -9.01
C TYR A 122 9.63 -10.17 -7.51
N GLU A 123 8.99 -9.26 -6.79
CA GLU A 123 9.14 -9.06 -5.34
C GLU A 123 8.68 -10.29 -4.55
N LEU A 124 7.55 -10.91 -4.91
CA LEU A 124 7.09 -12.16 -4.30
C LEU A 124 8.13 -13.27 -4.49
N SER A 125 8.62 -13.43 -5.72
CA SER A 125 9.63 -14.44 -6.05
C SER A 125 10.94 -14.20 -5.30
N LEU A 126 11.38 -12.95 -5.21
CA LEU A 126 12.57 -12.56 -4.46
C LEU A 126 12.40 -12.80 -2.96
N PHE A 127 11.26 -12.43 -2.40
CA PHE A 127 10.91 -12.68 -1.00
C PHE A 127 10.98 -14.18 -0.66
N LEU A 128 10.32 -15.03 -1.45
CA LEU A 128 10.33 -16.49 -1.25
C LEU A 128 11.76 -17.06 -1.34
N LYS A 129 12.55 -16.58 -2.30
CA LYS A 129 13.96 -16.98 -2.44
C LYS A 129 14.79 -16.57 -1.22
N MET A 130 14.66 -15.33 -0.75
CA MET A 130 15.43 -14.81 0.38
C MET A 130 15.05 -15.50 1.70
N THR A 131 13.76 -15.74 1.90
CA THR A 131 13.25 -16.44 3.08
C THR A 131 13.39 -17.96 2.98
N GLY A 132 13.72 -18.51 1.81
CA GLY A 132 13.72 -19.96 1.58
C GLY A 132 12.36 -20.61 1.82
N TRP A 133 11.27 -19.84 1.80
CA TRP A 133 9.91 -20.34 1.98
C TRP A 133 9.29 -20.75 0.66
N THR A 134 8.35 -21.67 0.74
CA THR A 134 7.38 -21.94 -0.33
C THR A 134 6.19 -21.00 -0.18
N LEU A 135 5.38 -20.88 -1.23
CA LEU A 135 4.12 -20.15 -1.17
C LEU A 135 3.18 -20.74 -0.11
N ASP A 136 3.12 -22.07 0.00
CA ASP A 136 2.35 -22.77 1.05
C ASP A 136 2.77 -22.35 2.46
N ARG A 137 4.07 -22.13 2.69
CA ARG A 137 4.55 -21.65 3.99
C ARG A 137 4.08 -20.22 4.25
N LEU A 138 4.08 -19.36 3.23
CA LEU A 138 3.60 -17.98 3.36
C LEU A 138 2.10 -17.92 3.68
N TYR A 139 1.28 -18.82 3.12
CA TYR A 139 -0.15 -18.92 3.48
C TYR A 139 -0.41 -19.22 4.96
N HIS A 140 0.57 -19.74 5.70
CA HIS A 140 0.46 -19.94 7.14
C HIS A 140 0.81 -18.70 7.97
N GLU A 141 1.38 -17.68 7.34
CA GLU A 141 1.91 -16.48 8.00
C GLU A 141 1.05 -15.25 7.71
N VAL A 142 0.32 -15.26 6.59
CA VAL A 142 -0.59 -14.19 6.17
C VAL A 142 -1.94 -14.72 5.71
N GLU A 143 -2.99 -13.93 5.91
CA GLU A 143 -4.36 -14.29 5.47
C GLU A 143 -4.54 -14.09 3.96
N VAL A 144 -3.94 -13.02 3.41
CA VAL A 144 -4.10 -12.63 2.02
C VAL A 144 -2.77 -12.31 1.37
N ILE A 145 -2.60 -12.74 0.12
CA ILE A 145 -1.50 -12.29 -0.74
C ILE A 145 -2.10 -11.51 -1.91
N VAL A 146 -1.62 -10.29 -2.11
CA VAL A 146 -1.97 -9.47 -3.28
C VAL A 146 -0.73 -9.29 -4.14
N THR A 147 -0.78 -9.80 -5.37
CA THR A 147 0.31 -9.68 -6.35
C THR A 147 -0.10 -8.77 -7.50
N THR A 148 0.44 -7.55 -7.56
CA THR A 148 0.16 -6.59 -8.64
C THR A 148 0.84 -6.99 -9.95
N GLN A 149 0.15 -6.80 -11.07
CA GLN A 149 0.57 -7.20 -12.42
C GLN A 149 0.48 -6.03 -13.42
N GLY A 150 0.65 -4.80 -12.94
CA GLY A 150 0.63 -3.59 -13.78
C GLY A 150 -0.68 -3.47 -14.59
N PRO A 151 -0.62 -3.43 -15.94
CA PRO A 151 -1.81 -3.26 -16.78
C PRO A 151 -2.79 -4.44 -16.71
N GLU A 152 -2.37 -5.61 -16.22
CA GLU A 152 -3.27 -6.77 -16.06
C GLU A 152 -4.07 -6.70 -14.74
N GLY A 153 -3.76 -5.76 -13.85
CA GLY A 153 -4.42 -5.59 -12.55
C GLY A 153 -3.65 -6.27 -11.43
N CYS A 154 -4.29 -7.15 -10.67
CA CYS A 154 -3.64 -7.93 -9.61
C CYS A 154 -4.26 -9.31 -9.40
N ILE A 155 -3.48 -10.23 -8.85
CA ILE A 155 -3.98 -11.49 -8.31
C ILE A 155 -4.26 -11.29 -6.82
N LEU A 156 -5.52 -11.52 -6.45
CA LEU A 156 -5.94 -11.73 -5.07
C LEU A 156 -5.84 -13.22 -4.77
N ASP A 157 -5.00 -13.60 -3.82
CA ASP A 157 -4.77 -14.98 -3.42
C ASP A 157 -5.20 -15.19 -1.97
N LEU A 158 -6.27 -15.95 -1.80
CA LEU A 158 -6.84 -16.36 -0.51
C LEU A 158 -6.45 -17.81 -0.24
N HIS A 159 -5.29 -18.02 0.36
CA HIS A 159 -4.76 -19.35 0.71
C HIS A 159 -4.75 -20.36 -0.47
N GLY A 160 -4.36 -19.91 -1.66
CA GLY A 160 -4.30 -20.69 -2.89
C GLY A 160 -5.51 -20.51 -3.81
N GLU A 161 -6.60 -19.91 -3.33
CA GLU A 161 -7.72 -19.50 -4.17
C GLU A 161 -7.40 -18.16 -4.85
N LYS A 162 -6.94 -18.25 -6.11
CA LYS A 162 -6.49 -17.10 -6.89
C LYS A 162 -7.62 -16.51 -7.72
N ASN A 163 -7.88 -15.23 -7.50
CA ASN A 163 -8.82 -14.42 -8.25
C ASN A 163 -8.07 -13.32 -9.00
N LEU A 164 -8.24 -13.25 -10.32
CA LEU A 164 -7.74 -12.13 -11.11
C LEU A 164 -8.68 -10.94 -10.94
N VAL A 165 -8.14 -9.82 -10.47
CA VAL A 165 -8.82 -8.53 -10.41
C VAL A 165 -8.27 -7.66 -11.53
N PRO A 166 -9.04 -7.38 -12.58
CA PRO A 166 -8.51 -6.65 -13.73
C PRO A 166 -8.21 -5.19 -13.39
N ALA A 167 -7.28 -4.60 -14.15
CA ALA A 167 -7.00 -3.17 -14.07
C ALA A 167 -8.24 -2.35 -14.44
N ALA A 168 -8.50 -1.28 -13.69
CA ALA A 168 -9.52 -0.31 -14.05
C ALA A 168 -9.07 0.43 -15.33
N PRO A 169 -9.95 0.64 -16.31
CA PRO A 169 -9.58 1.30 -17.56
C PRO A 169 -9.05 2.71 -17.32
N VAL A 170 -7.91 3.01 -17.94
CA VAL A 170 -7.31 4.34 -17.99
C VAL A 170 -7.72 5.06 -19.27
N ARG A 171 -7.90 6.38 -19.19
CA ARG A 171 -8.13 7.27 -20.34
C ARG A 171 -6.88 7.47 -21.17
N GLN A 172 -5.74 7.56 -20.49
CA GLN A 172 -4.40 7.71 -21.06
C GLN A 172 -3.37 7.24 -20.03
N VAL A 173 -2.21 6.79 -20.51
CA VAL A 173 -1.06 6.50 -19.65
C VAL A 173 -0.11 7.68 -19.74
N CYS A 174 0.10 8.38 -18.63
CA CYS A 174 1.00 9.53 -18.54
C CYS A 174 2.29 9.20 -17.80
N ASP A 175 2.17 8.66 -16.59
CA ASP A 175 3.31 8.29 -15.76
C ASP A 175 2.92 7.13 -14.82
N PRO A 176 3.53 5.94 -14.94
CA PRO A 176 3.20 4.82 -14.07
C PRO A 176 3.75 4.98 -12.63
N THR A 177 4.59 5.98 -12.38
CA THR A 177 5.22 6.21 -11.08
C THR A 177 4.17 6.45 -9.99
N GLY A 178 4.24 5.69 -8.90
CA GLY A 178 3.30 5.78 -7.78
C GLY A 178 1.96 5.05 -7.99
N ALA A 179 1.74 4.37 -9.13
CA ALA A 179 0.54 3.56 -9.33
C ALA A 179 0.37 2.46 -8.26
N GLY A 180 1.48 1.84 -7.85
CA GLY A 180 1.49 0.85 -6.77
C GLY A 180 1.12 1.43 -5.39
N ASP A 181 1.53 2.67 -5.11
CA ASP A 181 1.20 3.38 -3.86
C ASP A 181 -0.27 3.82 -3.87
N ALA A 182 -0.75 4.31 -5.01
CA ALA A 182 -2.17 4.63 -5.19
C ALA A 182 -3.05 3.38 -5.06
N PHE A 183 -2.61 2.23 -5.60
CA PHE A 183 -3.28 0.94 -5.40
C PHE A 183 -3.39 0.59 -3.92
N ARG A 184 -2.28 0.69 -3.17
CA ARG A 184 -2.28 0.46 -1.72
C ARG A 184 -3.21 1.42 -0.99
N GLY A 185 -3.22 2.70 -1.36
CA GLY A 185 -4.14 3.69 -0.80
C GLY A 185 -5.61 3.33 -1.01
N GLY A 186 -5.99 2.92 -2.23
CA GLY A 186 -7.35 2.46 -2.53
C GLY A 186 -7.73 1.18 -1.77
N LEU A 187 -6.81 0.22 -1.69
CA LEU A 187 -6.99 -1.02 -0.94
C LEU A 187 -7.19 -0.75 0.56
N LEU A 188 -6.34 0.07 1.17
CA LEU A 188 -6.47 0.47 2.58
C LEU A 188 -7.79 1.21 2.83
N LYS A 189 -8.24 2.05 1.89
CA LYS A 189 -9.54 2.72 2.00
C LYS A 189 -10.69 1.70 1.99
N GLY A 190 -10.63 0.68 1.14
CA GLY A 190 -11.61 -0.41 1.13
C GLY A 190 -11.65 -1.17 2.46
N LEU A 191 -10.49 -1.51 3.02
CA LEU A 191 -10.40 -2.15 4.34
C LEU A 191 -10.96 -1.26 5.45
N ALA A 192 -10.65 0.03 5.44
CA ALA A 192 -11.20 0.99 6.40
C ALA A 192 -12.73 1.16 6.29
N LEU A 193 -13.31 0.87 5.13
CA LEU A 193 -14.76 0.84 4.90
C LEU A 193 -15.40 -0.53 5.23
N GLY A 194 -14.61 -1.52 5.64
CA GLY A 194 -15.08 -2.87 5.97
C GLY A 194 -15.50 -3.69 4.75
N LEU A 195 -14.95 -3.42 3.57
CA LEU A 195 -15.24 -4.17 2.35
C LEU A 195 -14.49 -5.52 2.31
N ASP A 196 -14.96 -6.42 1.45
CA ASP A 196 -14.25 -7.66 1.17
C ASP A 196 -12.95 -7.43 0.37
N TRP A 197 -12.05 -8.41 0.39
CA TRP A 197 -10.75 -8.29 -0.27
C TRP A 197 -10.84 -8.07 -1.77
N LEU A 198 -11.86 -8.62 -2.43
CA LEU A 198 -12.11 -8.40 -3.85
C LEU A 198 -12.40 -6.92 -4.13
N SER A 199 -13.34 -6.33 -3.39
CA SER A 199 -13.68 -4.91 -3.52
C SER A 199 -12.51 -4.01 -3.12
N CYS A 200 -11.71 -4.41 -2.12
CA CYS A 200 -10.49 -3.67 -1.74
C CYS A 200 -9.48 -3.62 -2.90
N CYS A 201 -9.21 -4.75 -3.55
CA CYS A 201 -8.34 -4.80 -4.73
C CYS A 201 -8.91 -3.99 -5.91
N GLN A 202 -10.23 -4.01 -6.12
CA GLN A 202 -10.91 -3.20 -7.14
C GLN A 202 -10.80 -1.69 -6.84
N MET A 203 -10.92 -1.27 -5.57
CA MET A 203 -10.68 0.12 -5.17
C MET A 203 -9.22 0.52 -5.39
N GLY A 204 -8.27 -0.37 -5.08
CA GLY A 204 -6.86 -0.16 -5.43
C GLY A 204 -6.66 0.02 -6.93
N SER A 205 -7.30 -0.82 -7.74
CA SER A 205 -7.28 -0.75 -9.21
C SER A 205 -7.76 0.61 -9.74
N VAL A 206 -8.85 1.16 -9.18
CA VAL A 206 -9.38 2.49 -9.54
C VAL A 206 -8.43 3.60 -9.13
N ALA A 207 -7.88 3.55 -7.91
CA ALA A 207 -6.93 4.55 -7.43
C ALA A 207 -5.66 4.59 -8.29
N ALA A 208 -5.12 3.43 -8.66
CA ALA A 208 -4.00 3.31 -9.58
C ALA A 208 -4.31 3.93 -10.95
N ALA A 209 -5.51 3.70 -11.50
CA ALA A 209 -5.92 4.30 -12.77
C ALA A 209 -5.93 5.83 -12.73
N PHE A 210 -6.34 6.46 -11.63
CA PHE A 210 -6.26 7.92 -11.48
C PHE A 210 -4.81 8.43 -11.41
N ALA A 211 -3.93 7.69 -10.73
CA ALA A 211 -2.52 8.05 -10.62
C ALA A 211 -1.82 7.98 -11.99
N VAL A 212 -1.99 6.87 -12.72
CA VAL A 212 -1.35 6.64 -14.03
C VAL A 212 -1.72 7.70 -15.08
N GLU A 213 -2.90 8.31 -14.96
CA GLU A 213 -3.40 9.35 -15.87
C GLU A 213 -2.73 10.73 -15.69
N HIS A 214 -1.85 10.89 -14.70
CA HIS A 214 -1.20 12.16 -14.35
C HIS A 214 0.31 11.99 -14.17
N TYR A 215 1.08 13.02 -14.50
CA TYR A 215 2.52 13.04 -14.26
C TYR A 215 2.82 13.29 -12.77
N GLY A 216 3.63 12.44 -12.15
CA GLY A 216 3.94 12.49 -10.73
C GLY A 216 2.97 11.74 -9.83
N THR A 217 3.43 11.40 -8.62
CA THR A 217 2.76 10.43 -7.74
C THR A 217 1.55 10.96 -6.98
N GLN A 218 1.43 12.28 -6.82
CA GLN A 218 0.43 12.94 -5.97
C GLN A 218 -0.28 14.12 -6.66
N GLU A 219 -0.23 14.19 -7.99
CA GLU A 219 -0.83 15.31 -8.76
C GLU A 219 -2.26 15.00 -9.23
N HIS A 220 -2.69 13.75 -9.19
CA HIS A 220 -4.06 13.35 -9.53
C HIS A 220 -5.07 13.90 -8.52
N ARG A 221 -6.26 14.25 -8.99
CA ARG A 221 -7.38 14.75 -8.16
C ARG A 221 -8.67 14.10 -8.62
N PHE A 222 -9.50 13.72 -7.65
CA PHE A 222 -10.85 13.20 -7.85
C PHE A 222 -11.65 13.44 -6.57
N ASP A 223 -12.97 13.47 -6.69
CA ASP A 223 -13.85 13.37 -5.53
C ASP A 223 -14.43 11.95 -5.40
N TRP A 224 -15.25 11.73 -4.37
CA TRP A 224 -15.87 10.43 -4.14
C TRP A 224 -16.87 10.03 -5.23
N SER A 225 -17.54 11.00 -5.86
CA SER A 225 -18.50 10.75 -6.94
C SER A 225 -17.78 10.26 -8.19
N ASP A 226 -16.70 10.91 -8.57
CA ASP A 226 -15.82 10.50 -9.68
C ASP A 226 -15.24 9.11 -9.44
N PHE A 227 -14.76 8.85 -8.22
CA PHE A 227 -14.18 7.58 -7.83
C PHE A 227 -15.22 6.46 -7.89
N ARG A 228 -16.38 6.63 -7.25
CA ARG A 228 -17.48 5.65 -7.23
C ARG A 228 -17.98 5.40 -8.65
N GLY A 229 -18.19 6.44 -9.45
CA GLY A 229 -18.62 6.29 -10.84
C GLY A 229 -17.65 5.49 -11.70
N ARG A 230 -16.34 5.67 -11.50
CA ARG A 230 -15.32 4.86 -12.18
C ARG A 230 -15.34 3.41 -11.69
N PHE A 231 -15.38 3.19 -10.38
CA PHE A 231 -15.50 1.85 -9.79
C PHE A 231 -16.71 1.11 -10.37
N GLU A 232 -17.89 1.73 -10.35
CA GLU A 232 -19.14 1.09 -10.75
C GLU A 232 -19.19 0.77 -12.24
N LYS A 233 -18.58 1.63 -13.06
CA LYS A 233 -18.40 1.35 -14.49
C LYS A 233 -17.46 0.18 -14.76
N SER A 234 -16.45 -0.02 -13.90
CA SER A 234 -15.43 -1.06 -14.06
C SER A 234 -15.86 -2.41 -13.50
N PHE A 235 -16.51 -2.43 -12.34
CA PHE A 235 -16.68 -3.64 -11.53
C PHE A 235 -18.12 -3.89 -11.08
N GLY A 236 -19.06 -3.00 -11.41
CA GLY A 236 -20.43 -3.05 -10.91
C GLY A 236 -20.60 -2.33 -9.56
N PRO A 237 -21.81 -2.38 -8.96
CA PRO A 237 -22.17 -1.55 -7.82
C PRO A 237 -21.20 -1.68 -6.65
N LEU A 238 -20.72 -0.54 -6.13
CA LEU A 238 -19.95 -0.50 -4.90
C LEU A 238 -20.92 -0.65 -3.72
N GLN A 239 -20.85 -1.79 -3.03
CA GLN A 239 -21.69 -2.04 -1.85
C GLN A 239 -20.97 -1.58 -0.60
N LEU A 240 -21.45 -0.50 0.01
CA LEU A 240 -20.94 -0.05 1.31
C LEU A 240 -21.76 -0.69 2.44
N ALA A 241 -21.13 -0.90 3.60
CA ALA A 241 -21.81 -1.46 4.78
C ALA A 241 -23.05 -0.61 5.21
N GLU A 242 -22.98 0.71 5.03
CA GLU A 242 -24.09 1.64 5.31
C GLU A 242 -25.28 1.42 4.36
N ASP A 243 -25.02 1.11 3.08
CA ASP A 243 -26.04 0.86 2.07
C ASP A 243 -26.81 -0.46 2.37
N LEU A 244 -26.15 -1.43 3.01
CA LEU A 244 -26.72 -2.73 3.40
C LEU A 244 -27.62 -2.63 4.65
N GLN A 245 -27.33 -1.71 5.57
CA GLN A 245 -28.15 -1.47 6.76
C GLN A 245 -29.48 -0.77 6.41
N LEU A 246 -29.45 0.15 5.43
CA LEU A 246 -30.67 0.79 4.92
C LEU A 246 -31.58 -0.16 4.13
N ALA A 247 -30.99 -1.13 3.42
CA ALA A 247 -31.76 -2.16 2.69
C ALA A 247 -32.42 -3.20 3.61
N SER A 248 -31.82 -3.48 4.78
CA SER A 248 -32.32 -4.44 5.78
C SER A 248 -33.27 -3.82 6.82
N GLY A 249 -33.32 -2.49 6.92
CA GLY A 249 -34.26 -1.76 7.80
C GLY A 249 -35.64 -1.48 7.20
N ASN A 250 -35.91 -1.94 5.97
CA ASN A 250 -37.18 -1.77 5.26
C ASN A 250 -38.00 -3.06 5.06
N SER A 251 -37.69 -4.13 5.82
CA SER A 251 -38.46 -5.38 5.87
C SER A 251 -39.16 -5.56 7.21
#